data_AF-A0A0F9ESL4-F1
#
_entry.id   AF-A0A0F9ESL4-F1
#
_cell.length_a   1.000
_cell.length_b   1.000
_cell.length_c   1.000
_cell.angle_alpha   90.00
_cell.angle_beta   90.00
_cell.angle_gamma   90.00
#
_symmetry.space_group_name_H-M   'P 1'
#
loop_
_entity.id
_entity.type
_entity.pdbx_description
1 polymer ?
#
loop_
_entity_poly.entity_id
_entity_poly.type
_entity_poly.pdbx_seq_one_letter_code
_entity_poly.pdbx_strand_id
1 'polypeptide(L)'
;MKLVRYGKVGSEKPGLMVGDTLRDLSAHLDDVTGAVLDDATLGRLRDINPATLPAVAGNPRIGACVGNIGKFLCIGLNYSDHAAETGAAIPEHPILFFKANSAIVGPNDDVMMPRGSTHVDWEVELGVVIGKKAKYVSRENALDHVAGYCVVNDVSERYFQ
;
A
#
# COMPACT_ATOMS: atom_id res chain seq x y z
N MET A 1 11.16 -3.60 9.84
CA MET A 1 11.62 -2.73 8.74
C MET A 1 10.42 -2.03 8.14
N LYS A 2 10.48 -0.71 7.87
CA LYS A 2 9.37 0.06 7.28
C LYS A 2 9.88 0.83 6.06
N LEU A 3 9.60 0.30 4.87
CA LEU A 3 9.97 0.92 3.60
C LEU A 3 8.99 2.04 3.25
N VAL A 4 9.51 3.11 2.65
CA VAL A 4 8.72 4.24 2.15
C VAL A 4 9.26 4.71 0.80
N ARG A 5 8.45 5.48 0.08
CA ARG A 5 8.87 6.27 -1.08
C ARG A 5 8.70 7.74 -0.72
N TYR A 6 9.71 8.58 -0.95
CA TYR A 6 9.66 10.01 -0.62
C TYR A 6 10.17 10.88 -1.75
N GLY A 7 9.67 12.11 -1.83
CA GLY A 7 10.03 13.08 -2.87
C GLY A 7 8.83 13.55 -3.69
N LYS A 8 9.13 14.27 -4.78
CA LYS A 8 8.11 14.80 -5.70
C LYS A 8 7.41 13.65 -6.41
N VAL A 9 6.15 13.87 -6.76
CA VAL A 9 5.34 12.94 -7.57
C VAL A 9 6.12 12.53 -8.83
N GLY A 10 6.30 11.23 -9.05
CA GLY A 10 7.00 10.70 -10.23
C GLY A 10 8.53 10.80 -10.18
N SER A 11 9.09 11.22 -9.05
CA SER A 11 10.53 11.24 -8.81
C SER A 11 10.84 10.82 -7.37
N GLU A 12 10.02 9.93 -6.82
CA GLU A 12 10.23 9.41 -5.49
C GLU A 12 11.51 8.57 -5.41
N LYS A 13 12.14 8.61 -4.24
CA LYS A 13 13.28 7.79 -3.84
C LYS A 13 12.84 6.75 -2.80
N PRO A 14 13.47 5.57 -2.78
CA PRO A 14 13.25 4.60 -1.73
C PRO A 14 13.86 5.09 -0.41
N GLY A 15 13.17 4.85 0.68
CA GLY A 15 13.64 5.19 2.02
C GLY A 15 13.27 4.15 3.07
N LEU A 16 13.98 4.21 4.19
CA LEU A 16 13.74 3.40 5.37
C LEU A 16 13.36 4.29 6.55
N MET A 17 12.23 4.00 7.19
CA MET A 17 11.81 4.69 8.41
C MET A 17 12.37 3.98 9.65
N VAL A 18 13.11 4.71 10.48
CA VAL A 18 13.73 4.24 11.74
C VAL A 18 13.26 5.14 12.89
N GLY A 19 12.27 4.68 13.65
CA GLY A 19 11.52 5.58 14.53
C GLY A 19 10.87 6.68 13.68
N ASP A 20 11.18 7.93 14.00
CA ASP A 20 10.73 9.11 13.24
C ASP A 20 11.77 9.61 12.23
N THR A 21 12.91 8.92 12.09
CA THR A 21 13.97 9.32 11.16
C THR A 21 13.82 8.62 9.82
N LEU A 22 13.67 9.41 8.76
CA LEU A 22 13.75 8.95 7.38
C LEU A 22 15.22 8.79 6.95
N ARG A 23 15.56 7.63 6.41
CA ARG A 23 16.89 7.30 5.86
C ARG A 23 16.80 7.01 4.36
N ASP A 24 17.75 7.51 3.59
CA ASP A 24 17.84 7.32 2.13
C ASP A 24 18.30 5.88 1.81
N LEU A 25 17.57 5.18 0.93
CA LEU A 25 17.91 3.83 0.45
C LEU A 25 18.35 3.81 -1.02
N SER A 26 18.55 4.95 -1.67
CA SER A 26 18.87 5.05 -3.10
C SER A 26 20.21 4.40 -3.49
N ALA A 27 21.10 4.16 -2.53
CA ALA A 27 22.34 3.40 -2.77
C ALA A 27 22.10 1.87 -2.88
N HIS A 28 20.93 1.38 -2.48
CA HIS A 28 20.60 -0.05 -2.41
C HIS A 28 19.44 -0.46 -3.33
N LEU A 29 18.59 0.50 -3.70
CA LEU A 29 17.42 0.30 -4.54
C LEU A 29 17.19 1.55 -5.41
N ASP A 30 16.65 1.34 -6.60
CA ASP A 30 16.19 2.46 -7.44
C ASP A 30 14.82 3.00 -6.97
N ASP A 31 13.88 2.10 -6.65
CA ASP A 31 12.56 2.42 -6.12
C ASP A 31 11.96 1.21 -5.38
N VAL A 32 10.97 1.42 -4.51
CA VAL A 32 10.20 0.35 -3.84
C VAL A 32 9.06 -0.08 -4.77
N THR A 33 9.32 -1.03 -5.66
CA THR A 33 8.33 -1.58 -6.59
C THR A 33 8.07 -3.06 -6.33
N GLY A 34 6.99 -3.61 -6.90
CA GLY A 34 6.72 -5.06 -6.80
C GLY A 34 7.87 -5.96 -7.27
N ALA A 35 8.77 -5.45 -8.13
CA ALA A 35 9.93 -6.21 -8.62
C ALA A 35 11.06 -6.38 -7.58
N VAL A 36 11.08 -5.56 -6.53
CA VAL A 36 12.15 -5.58 -5.50
C VAL A 36 11.62 -5.96 -4.11
N LEU A 37 10.37 -6.45 -4.04
CA LEU A 37 9.72 -6.87 -2.80
C LEU A 37 9.74 -8.39 -2.60
N ASP A 38 10.61 -9.10 -3.31
CA ASP A 38 10.86 -10.52 -3.08
C ASP A 38 11.68 -10.78 -1.79
N ASP A 39 11.65 -12.02 -1.30
CA ASP A 39 12.32 -12.41 -0.06
C ASP A 39 13.83 -12.14 -0.08
N ALA A 40 14.47 -12.35 -1.23
CA ALA A 40 15.92 -12.19 -1.34
C ALA A 40 16.31 -10.74 -1.16
N THR A 41 15.57 -9.82 -1.79
CA THR A 41 15.80 -8.39 -1.69
C THR A 41 15.39 -7.87 -0.32
N LEU A 42 14.24 -8.27 0.20
CA LEU A 42 13.83 -7.91 1.57
C LEU A 42 14.82 -8.46 2.62
N GLY A 43 15.39 -9.63 2.42
CA GLY A 43 16.46 -10.20 3.23
C GLY A 43 17.69 -9.29 3.25
N ARG A 44 18.23 -8.95 2.05
CA ARG A 44 19.38 -8.03 1.93
C ARG A 44 19.13 -6.68 2.60
N LEU A 45 17.91 -6.13 2.48
CA LEU A 45 17.56 -4.85 3.11
C LEU A 45 17.49 -4.94 4.64
N ARG A 46 17.04 -6.08 5.19
CA ARG A 46 17.00 -6.30 6.65
C ARG A 46 18.39 -6.36 7.27
N ASP A 47 19.39 -6.81 6.50
CA ASP A 47 20.77 -6.92 6.95
C ASP A 47 21.52 -5.57 6.96
N ILE A 48 20.94 -4.52 6.35
CA ILE A 48 21.53 -3.18 6.37
C ILE A 48 21.42 -2.60 7.78
N ASN A 49 22.55 -2.16 8.33
CA ASN A 49 22.56 -1.36 9.56
C ASN A 49 21.96 0.04 9.26
N PRO A 50 20.77 0.39 9.80
CA PRO A 50 20.14 1.66 9.45
C PRO A 50 20.93 2.90 9.86
N ALA A 51 21.85 2.76 10.83
CA ALA A 51 22.70 3.86 11.27
C ALA A 51 23.69 4.32 10.20
N THR A 52 24.05 3.46 9.24
CA THR A 52 25.00 3.79 8.15
C THR A 52 24.33 4.45 6.96
N LEU A 53 22.99 4.44 6.88
CA LEU A 53 22.24 5.10 5.82
C LEU A 53 22.20 6.62 6.04
N PRO A 54 22.29 7.45 4.98
CA PRO A 54 22.15 8.89 5.12
C PRO A 54 20.78 9.26 5.69
N ALA A 55 20.75 10.14 6.70
CA ALA A 55 19.49 10.72 7.18
C ALA A 55 18.98 11.75 6.15
N VAL A 56 17.69 11.69 5.85
CA VAL A 56 17.03 12.65 4.96
C VAL A 56 16.66 13.89 5.76
N ALA A 57 17.15 15.06 5.34
CA ALA A 57 16.86 16.32 6.01
C ALA A 57 15.44 16.82 5.73
N GLY A 58 14.84 17.50 6.71
CA GLY A 58 13.50 18.09 6.60
C GLY A 58 12.39 17.05 6.65
N ASN A 59 11.24 17.41 6.08
CA ASN A 59 10.05 16.56 6.01
C ASN A 59 9.56 16.47 4.56
N PRO A 60 10.23 15.68 3.70
CA PRO A 60 9.81 15.55 2.31
C PRO A 60 8.43 14.90 2.21
N ARG A 61 7.71 15.17 1.13
CA ARG A 61 6.49 14.44 0.78
C ARG A 61 6.76 12.94 0.79
N ILE A 62 5.84 12.18 1.38
CA ILE A 62 5.79 10.72 1.29
C ILE A 62 4.84 10.36 0.16
N GLY A 63 5.31 9.57 -0.80
CA GLY A 63 4.49 9.03 -1.88
C GLY A 63 3.81 7.72 -1.48
N ALA A 64 3.07 7.14 -2.42
CA ALA A 64 2.53 5.78 -2.25
C ALA A 64 3.68 4.81 -1.93
N CYS A 65 3.49 3.94 -0.94
CA CYS A 65 4.56 3.09 -0.40
C CYS A 65 5.13 2.07 -1.40
N VAL A 66 4.39 1.77 -2.47
CA VAL A 66 4.82 0.91 -3.58
C VAL A 66 4.63 1.66 -4.91
N GLY A 67 5.68 1.71 -5.71
CA GLY A 67 5.66 2.22 -7.08
C GLY A 67 5.32 1.14 -8.10
N ASN A 68 4.92 1.55 -9.30
CA ASN A 68 4.62 0.66 -10.43
C ASN A 68 3.68 -0.51 -10.08
N ILE A 69 2.58 -0.19 -9.41
CA ILE A 69 1.60 -1.19 -8.97
C ILE A 69 0.92 -1.78 -10.21
N GLY A 70 0.94 -3.11 -10.33
CA GLY A 70 0.33 -3.81 -11.46
C GLY A 70 -1.17 -4.04 -11.30
N LYS A 71 -1.63 -4.31 -10.07
CA LYS A 71 -3.03 -4.56 -9.75
C LYS A 71 -3.35 -3.99 -8.36
N PHE A 72 -4.50 -3.34 -8.25
CA PHE A 72 -5.09 -2.93 -6.98
C PHE A 72 -6.46 -3.63 -6.83
N LEU A 73 -6.51 -4.60 -5.92
CA LEU A 73 -7.67 -5.44 -5.64
C LEU A 73 -8.23 -5.05 -4.27
N CYS A 74 -9.55 -4.87 -4.20
CA CYS A 74 -10.26 -4.56 -2.96
C CYS A 74 -11.23 -5.69 -2.59
N ILE A 75 -11.52 -5.82 -1.28
CA ILE A 75 -12.46 -6.81 -0.74
C ILE A 75 -13.62 -6.10 -0.05
N GLY A 76 -14.83 -6.21 -0.60
CA GLY A 76 -16.04 -5.65 0.02
C GLY A 76 -16.57 -6.50 1.18
N LEU A 77 -17.24 -5.85 2.14
CA LEU A 77 -17.96 -6.47 3.27
C LEU A 77 -17.12 -7.47 4.08
N ASN A 78 -15.86 -7.14 4.37
CA ASN A 78 -14.91 -8.04 5.03
C ASN A 78 -14.78 -7.82 6.55
N TYR A 79 -15.68 -7.03 7.15
CA TYR A 79 -15.80 -6.84 8.59
C TYR A 79 -17.22 -7.23 9.03
N SER A 80 -17.33 -8.17 9.98
CA SER A 80 -18.62 -8.71 10.44
C SER A 80 -19.55 -7.62 10.97
N ASP A 81 -18.98 -6.65 11.66
CA ASP A 81 -19.73 -5.57 12.29
C ASP A 81 -20.29 -4.61 11.23
N HIS A 82 -19.55 -4.38 10.15
CA HIS A 82 -20.00 -3.60 9.00
C HIS A 82 -21.13 -4.30 8.22
N ALA A 83 -21.10 -5.64 8.11
CA ALA A 83 -22.21 -6.40 7.54
C ALA A 83 -23.47 -6.29 8.42
N ALA A 84 -23.32 -6.31 9.74
CA ALA A 84 -24.43 -6.13 10.68
C ALA A 84 -25.02 -4.70 10.61
N GLU A 85 -24.18 -3.67 10.51
CA GLU A 85 -24.60 -2.25 10.42
C GLU A 85 -25.43 -1.95 9.16
N THR A 86 -25.11 -2.59 8.04
CA THR A 86 -25.80 -2.40 6.75
C THR A 86 -27.02 -3.31 6.58
N GLY A 87 -27.25 -4.25 7.51
CA GLY A 87 -28.30 -5.27 7.40
C GLY A 87 -28.04 -6.29 6.29
N ALA A 88 -26.80 -6.37 5.80
CA ALA A 88 -26.41 -7.30 4.74
C ALA A 88 -26.16 -8.70 5.30
N ALA A 89 -26.50 -9.73 4.52
CA ALA A 89 -26.09 -11.10 4.84
C ALA A 89 -24.57 -11.24 4.70
N ILE A 90 -23.95 -12.03 5.59
CA ILE A 90 -22.52 -12.35 5.49
C ILE A 90 -22.28 -13.06 4.15
N PRO A 91 -21.39 -12.54 3.27
CA PRO A 91 -21.14 -13.17 1.99
C PRO A 91 -20.53 -14.57 2.13
N GLU A 92 -21.00 -15.53 1.34
CA GLU A 92 -20.40 -16.89 1.30
C GLU A 92 -19.02 -16.90 0.61
N HIS A 93 -18.75 -15.88 -0.21
CA HIS A 93 -17.51 -15.69 -0.94
C HIS A 93 -17.06 -14.23 -0.87
N PRO A 94 -15.74 -13.95 -0.92
CA PRO A 94 -15.23 -12.58 -0.94
C PRO A 94 -15.77 -11.78 -2.14
N ILE A 95 -16.26 -10.57 -1.88
CA ILE A 95 -16.67 -9.63 -2.92
C ILE A 95 -15.42 -8.93 -3.44
N LEU A 96 -15.07 -9.18 -4.70
CA LEU A 96 -13.85 -8.66 -5.33
C LEU A 96 -14.18 -7.55 -6.31
N PHE A 97 -13.46 -6.43 -6.20
CA PHE A 97 -13.49 -5.35 -7.19
C PHE A 97 -12.10 -4.75 -7.39
N PHE A 98 -11.98 -3.90 -8.42
CA PHE A 98 -10.73 -3.21 -8.75
C PHE A 98 -10.92 -1.72 -8.59
N LYS A 99 -9.88 -1.06 -8.08
CA LYS A 99 -9.67 0.38 -8.33
C LYS A 99 -8.61 0.55 -9.41
N ALA A 100 -8.78 1.54 -10.26
CA ALA A 100 -7.74 1.91 -11.21
C ALA A 100 -6.48 2.34 -10.42
N ASN A 101 -5.29 1.92 -10.87
CA ASN A 101 -4.03 2.27 -10.19
C ASN A 101 -3.80 3.80 -10.16
N SER A 102 -4.47 4.57 -11.04
CA SER A 102 -4.47 6.03 -11.03
C SER A 102 -5.16 6.65 -9.81
N ALA A 103 -5.90 5.88 -9.01
CA ALA A 103 -6.49 6.34 -7.75
C ALA A 103 -5.48 6.40 -6.59
N ILE A 104 -4.28 5.85 -6.77
CA ILE A 104 -3.30 5.68 -5.69
C ILE A 104 -2.49 6.97 -5.54
N VAL A 105 -2.52 7.55 -4.34
CA VAL A 105 -1.75 8.73 -3.95
C VAL A 105 -0.95 8.47 -2.66
N GLY A 106 -0.05 9.39 -2.31
CA GLY A 106 0.69 9.34 -1.05
C GLY A 106 -0.21 9.57 0.17
N PRO A 107 0.24 9.17 1.37
CA PRO A 107 -0.58 9.20 2.59
C PRO A 107 -1.05 10.60 3.02
N ASN A 108 -0.38 11.67 2.54
CA ASN A 108 -0.72 13.05 2.86
C ASN A 108 -0.98 13.88 1.59
N ASP A 109 -1.23 13.23 0.46
CA ASP A 109 -1.58 13.92 -0.78
C ASP A 109 -3.06 14.27 -0.79
N ASP A 110 -3.40 15.28 -1.58
CA ASP A 110 -4.80 15.64 -1.84
C ASP A 110 -5.53 14.51 -2.58
N VAL A 111 -6.76 14.22 -2.16
CA VAL A 111 -7.67 13.31 -2.85
C VAL A 111 -8.54 14.12 -3.80
N MET A 112 -8.46 13.80 -5.10
CA MET A 112 -9.20 14.52 -6.13
C MET A 112 -10.64 14.04 -6.21
N MET A 113 -11.58 14.92 -5.85
CA MET A 113 -13.00 14.65 -5.87
C MET A 113 -13.54 14.67 -7.31
N PRO A 114 -14.29 13.64 -7.76
CA PRO A 114 -14.85 13.63 -9.09
C PRO A 114 -15.94 14.72 -9.23
N ARG A 115 -16.14 15.22 -10.46
CA ARG A 115 -17.18 16.22 -10.73
C ARG A 115 -18.55 15.63 -10.39
N GLY A 116 -19.35 16.38 -9.63
CA GLY A 116 -20.69 15.95 -9.22
C GLY A 116 -20.69 14.97 -8.04
N SER A 117 -19.56 14.74 -7.37
CA SER A 117 -19.53 13.97 -6.13
C SER A 117 -20.41 14.63 -5.06
N THR A 118 -21.21 13.83 -4.36
CA THR A 118 -22.12 14.34 -3.32
C THR A 118 -22.03 13.55 -2.02
N HIS A 119 -21.50 12.32 -2.05
CA HIS A 119 -21.46 11.39 -0.92
C HIS A 119 -20.09 10.69 -0.85
N VAL A 120 -19.02 11.50 -0.78
CA VAL A 120 -17.67 10.94 -0.64
C VAL A 120 -17.46 10.50 0.78
N ASP A 121 -16.94 9.29 0.90
CA ASP A 121 -16.79 8.57 2.14
C ASP A 121 -15.40 7.93 2.23
N TRP A 122 -14.99 7.65 3.46
CA TRP A 122 -13.69 7.07 3.78
C TRP A 122 -13.85 5.63 4.30
N GLU A 123 -12.89 4.79 3.97
CA GLU A 123 -12.86 3.39 4.40
C GLU A 123 -11.41 3.03 4.75
N VAL A 124 -11.07 3.01 6.04
CA VAL A 124 -9.71 2.67 6.49
C VAL A 124 -9.53 1.17 6.47
N GLU A 125 -8.60 0.70 5.65
CA GLU A 125 -8.36 -0.72 5.40
C GLU A 125 -6.91 -1.15 5.60
N LEU A 126 -6.74 -2.45 5.84
CA LEU A 126 -5.44 -3.12 5.78
C LEU A 126 -5.08 -3.45 4.33
N GLY A 127 -4.08 -2.75 3.79
CA GLY A 127 -3.47 -3.10 2.51
C GLY A 127 -2.48 -4.26 2.65
N VAL A 128 -2.58 -5.25 1.78
CA VAL A 128 -1.65 -6.39 1.70
C VAL A 128 -0.77 -6.23 0.45
N VAL A 129 0.54 -6.13 0.63
CA VAL A 129 1.50 -5.98 -0.47
C VAL A 129 2.05 -7.36 -0.84
N ILE A 130 1.84 -7.77 -2.09
CA ILE A 130 2.32 -9.05 -2.61
C ILE A 130 3.75 -8.88 -3.16
N GLY A 131 4.68 -9.67 -2.63
CA GLY A 131 6.11 -9.66 -3.02
C GLY A 131 6.50 -10.74 -4.02
N LYS A 132 5.71 -11.81 -4.12
CA LYS A 132 5.98 -12.94 -5.01
C LYS A 132 4.79 -13.22 -5.90
N LYS A 133 5.06 -13.59 -7.16
CA LYS A 133 4.03 -14.02 -8.10
C LYS A 133 3.18 -15.14 -7.49
N ALA A 134 1.87 -14.91 -7.36
CA ALA A 134 0.92 -15.86 -6.82
C ALA A 134 0.00 -16.37 -7.94
N LYS A 135 -0.14 -17.70 -8.05
CA LYS A 135 -1.11 -18.37 -8.94
C LYS A 135 -1.46 -19.73 -8.34
N TYR A 136 -2.75 -19.99 -8.12
CA TYR A 136 -3.24 -21.22 -7.46
C TYR A 136 -2.51 -21.55 -6.15
N VAL A 137 -2.27 -20.51 -5.33
CA VAL A 137 -1.60 -20.65 -4.03
C VAL A 137 -2.61 -21.20 -3.02
N SER A 138 -2.20 -22.22 -2.25
CA SER A 138 -3.03 -22.77 -1.18
C SER A 138 -3.12 -21.79 0.01
N ARG A 139 -4.07 -22.02 0.90
CA ARG A 139 -4.25 -21.15 2.08
C ARG A 139 -3.03 -21.17 3.00
N GLU A 140 -2.41 -22.34 3.16
CA GLU A 140 -1.27 -22.58 4.04
C GLU A 140 -0.03 -21.81 3.58
N ASN A 141 0.14 -21.67 2.25
CA ASN A 141 1.29 -21.00 1.64
C ASN A 141 1.01 -19.53 1.31
N ALA A 142 -0.19 -19.02 1.57
CA ALA A 142 -0.61 -17.68 1.12
C ALA A 142 0.29 -16.56 1.70
N LEU A 143 0.66 -16.67 2.97
CA LEU A 143 1.48 -15.67 3.66
C LEU A 143 2.93 -15.62 3.14
N ASP A 144 3.43 -16.71 2.55
CA ASP A 144 4.76 -16.73 1.94
C ASP A 144 4.88 -15.80 0.73
N HIS A 145 3.75 -15.33 0.18
CA HIS A 145 3.71 -14.38 -0.93
C HIS A 145 3.60 -12.92 -0.49
N VAL A 146 3.37 -12.66 0.80
CA VAL A 146 3.16 -11.31 1.34
C VAL A 146 4.50 -10.66 1.66
N ALA A 147 4.79 -9.52 1.03
CA ALA A 147 5.98 -8.70 1.33
C ALA A 147 5.81 -7.86 2.60
N GLY A 148 4.57 -7.43 2.87
CA GLY A 148 4.24 -6.60 4.01
C GLY A 148 2.84 -6.03 3.92
N TYR A 149 2.59 -5.05 4.78
CA TYR A 149 1.28 -4.44 4.96
C TYR A 149 1.38 -2.91 4.97
N CYS A 150 0.31 -2.25 4.58
CA CYS A 150 0.16 -0.80 4.67
C CYS A 150 -1.26 -0.42 5.11
N VAL A 151 -1.47 0.85 5.43
CA VAL A 151 -2.81 1.40 5.62
C VAL A 151 -3.29 1.95 4.29
N VAL A 152 -4.54 1.67 3.95
CA VAL A 152 -5.21 2.17 2.75
C VAL A 152 -6.47 2.92 3.19
N ASN A 153 -6.79 4.01 2.49
CA ASN A 153 -8.11 4.63 2.58
C ASN A 153 -8.82 4.35 1.25
N ASP A 154 -9.79 3.44 1.24
CA ASP A 154 -10.62 3.14 0.07
C ASP A 154 -11.68 4.23 -0.10
N VAL A 155 -11.25 5.40 -0.58
CA VAL A 155 -12.16 6.54 -0.79
C VAL A 155 -13.19 6.18 -1.86
N SER A 156 -14.46 6.36 -1.49
CA SER A 156 -15.63 5.90 -2.23
C SER A 156 -16.60 7.07 -2.44
N GLU A 157 -17.12 7.25 -3.66
CA GLU A 157 -18.28 8.12 -3.89
C GLU A 157 -19.52 7.24 -3.91
N ARG A 158 -20.32 7.30 -2.83
CA ARG A 158 -21.44 6.38 -2.64
C ARG A 158 -22.56 6.57 -3.65
N TYR A 159 -22.74 7.78 -4.19
CA TYR A 159 -23.77 8.04 -5.20
C TYR A 159 -23.46 7.39 -6.56
N PHE A 160 -22.20 7.05 -6.84
CA PHE A 160 -21.78 6.45 -8.11
C PHE A 160 -21.65 4.92 -8.07
N GLN A 161 -21.74 4.31 -6.88
CA GLN A 161 -21.65 2.87 -6.64
C GLN A 161 -23.01 2.20 -6.79
#